data_AF-A0A7S1H5A2-F1
#
_entry.id   AF-A0A7S1H5A2-F1
#
_cell.length_a   1.000
_cell.length_b   1.000
_cell.length_c   1.000
_cell.angle_alpha   90.00
_cell.angle_beta   90.00
_cell.angle_gamma   90.00
#
_symmetry.space_group_name_H-M   'P 1'
#
loop_
_entity.id
_entity.type
_entity.pdbx_description
1 polymer ?
#
loop_
_entity_poly.entity_id
_entity_poly.type
_entity_poly.pdbx_seq_one_letter_code
_entity_poly.pdbx_strand_id
1 'polypeptide(L)'
;GNCPCTVPFSEGRAVFSGLKVSLPGSYYVIRFTSPMLVSNSVDSAPFSVTGQPLYPAFTTSPPSSVLFGVSFPLKAHLIDANLLEVAAPNISIRILDSPSLSLSPPGRLSISSNTVSALTGEADFGHVSVSNPGSYVLRLSAPGPYSVLEGDSLTFTVVSGVPQMAKLSALPSQILAAVPLVP
;
A
#
# COMPACT_ATOMS: atom_id res chain seq x y z
N GLY A 1 18.71 -3.83 28.67
CA GLY A 1 17.55 -3.32 29.42
C GLY A 1 17.67 -3.72 30.86
N ASN A 2 17.38 -2.83 31.80
CA ASN A 2 17.23 -3.18 33.21
C ASN A 2 15.96 -4.02 33.37
N CYS A 3 16.14 -5.31 33.56
CA CYS A 3 15.07 -6.23 33.95
C CYS A 3 15.29 -6.59 35.42
N PRO A 4 14.26 -6.69 36.27
CA PRO A 4 14.41 -7.50 37.47
C PRO A 4 14.57 -8.95 36.99
N CYS A 5 15.82 -9.39 36.85
CA CYS A 5 16.16 -10.71 36.29
C CYS A 5 15.61 -11.89 37.13
N THR A 6 14.99 -11.59 38.28
CA THR A 6 14.43 -12.56 39.20
C THR A 6 13.11 -12.02 39.78
N VAL A 7 12.04 -12.80 39.70
CA VAL A 7 10.73 -12.52 40.32
C VAL A 7 10.33 -13.69 41.23
N PRO A 8 9.58 -13.46 42.32
CA PRO A 8 9.09 -14.53 43.15
C PRO A 8 8.09 -15.40 42.39
N PHE A 9 8.15 -16.71 42.65
CA PHE A 9 7.20 -17.69 42.14
C PHE A 9 6.11 -17.88 43.19
N SER A 10 4.86 -17.52 42.87
CA SER A 10 3.71 -17.61 43.78
C SER A 10 2.60 -18.41 43.10
N GLU A 11 2.05 -19.40 43.79
CA GLU A 11 0.94 -20.25 43.30
C GLU A 11 1.18 -20.86 41.91
N GLY A 12 2.40 -21.31 41.61
CA GLY A 12 2.71 -21.88 40.30
C GLY A 12 2.96 -20.83 39.19
N ARG A 13 3.00 -19.54 39.53
CA ARG A 13 3.07 -18.43 38.57
C ARG A 13 4.21 -17.46 38.92
N ALA A 14 5.03 -17.13 37.92
CA ALA A 14 5.93 -15.99 37.94
C ALA A 14 5.42 -14.94 36.95
N VAL A 15 5.33 -13.67 37.38
CA VAL A 15 4.87 -12.57 36.54
C VAL A 15 6.00 -11.55 36.40
N PHE A 16 6.51 -11.42 35.18
CA PHE A 16 7.45 -10.37 34.81
C PHE A 16 6.66 -9.23 34.16
N SER A 17 6.64 -8.07 34.80
CA SER A 17 5.96 -6.88 34.28
C SER A 17 6.96 -5.87 33.72
N GLY A 18 6.55 -5.13 32.70
CA GLY A 18 7.36 -4.06 32.12
C GLY A 18 8.55 -4.53 31.28
N LEU A 19 8.56 -5.78 30.80
CA LEU A 19 9.56 -6.26 29.85
C LEU A 19 9.50 -5.42 28.57
N LYS A 20 10.65 -4.91 28.13
CA LYS A 20 10.79 -4.12 26.90
C LYS A 20 11.95 -4.66 26.07
N VAL A 21 11.69 -4.90 24.79
CA VAL A 21 12.73 -5.14 23.78
C VAL A 21 13.04 -3.81 23.13
N SER A 22 14.30 -3.39 23.18
CA SER A 22 14.71 -2.05 22.75
C SER A 22 15.08 -1.96 21.28
N LEU A 23 15.23 -3.09 20.60
CA LEU A 23 15.68 -3.17 19.22
C LEU A 23 14.66 -3.94 18.38
N PRO A 24 14.36 -3.46 17.16
CA PRO A 24 13.58 -4.23 16.23
C PRO A 24 14.41 -5.39 15.67
N GLY A 25 13.74 -6.46 15.27
CA GLY A 25 14.38 -7.66 14.75
C GLY A 25 13.44 -8.86 14.75
N SER A 26 13.88 -9.92 14.09
CA SER A 26 13.16 -11.19 13.99
C SER A 26 13.77 -12.25 14.91
N TYR A 27 12.97 -13.28 15.23
CA TYR A 27 13.43 -14.46 15.98
C TYR A 27 13.89 -14.18 17.42
N TYR A 28 13.30 -13.19 18.09
CA TYR A 28 13.46 -13.04 19.53
C TYR A 28 12.83 -14.22 20.26
N VAL A 29 13.53 -14.71 21.28
CA VAL A 29 13.04 -15.73 22.20
C VAL A 29 13.19 -15.23 23.64
N ILE A 30 12.21 -15.49 24.48
CA ILE A 30 12.32 -15.28 25.92
C ILE A 30 12.73 -16.60 26.54
N ARG A 31 13.93 -16.64 27.13
CA ARG A 31 14.41 -17.77 27.89
C ARG A 31 14.09 -17.60 29.36
N PHE A 32 13.23 -18.47 29.88
CA PHE A 32 13.00 -18.60 31.31
C PHE A 32 14.01 -19.58 31.90
N THR A 33 14.63 -19.23 33.03
CA THR A 33 15.52 -20.13 33.78
C THR A 33 15.01 -20.26 35.20
N SER A 34 15.06 -21.47 35.74
CA SER A 34 14.75 -21.73 37.14
C SER A 34 15.51 -22.96 37.63
N PRO A 35 16.14 -22.90 38.82
CA PRO A 35 16.84 -24.04 39.40
C PRO A 35 15.94 -25.25 39.68
N MET A 36 14.61 -25.04 39.72
CA MET A 36 13.63 -26.09 40.02
C MET A 36 13.11 -26.80 38.75
N LEU A 37 13.51 -26.36 37.55
CA LEU A 37 13.13 -27.01 36.30
C LEU A 37 14.08 -28.16 35.96
N VAL A 38 13.53 -29.28 35.49
CA VAL A 38 14.33 -30.45 35.07
C VAL A 38 15.30 -30.11 33.93
N SER A 39 14.89 -29.24 33.02
CA SER A 39 15.72 -28.76 31.89
C SER A 39 16.52 -27.50 32.21
N ASN A 40 16.44 -26.96 33.44
CA ASN A 40 16.98 -25.67 33.90
C ASN A 40 16.49 -24.42 33.14
N SER A 41 16.01 -24.56 31.91
CA SER A 41 15.44 -23.49 31.11
C SER A 41 14.30 -23.95 30.21
N VAL A 42 13.43 -23.00 29.84
CA VAL A 42 12.38 -23.16 28.84
C VAL A 42 12.36 -21.89 27.98
N ASP A 43 12.27 -22.07 26.65
CA ASP A 43 12.20 -20.96 25.69
C ASP A 43 10.75 -20.75 25.23
N SER A 44 10.38 -19.50 24.97
CA SER A 44 9.12 -19.18 24.29
C SER A 44 9.18 -19.59 22.81
N ALA A 45 8.01 -19.59 22.15
CA ALA A 45 7.99 -19.53 20.69
C ALA A 45 8.73 -18.26 20.21
N PRO A 46 9.39 -18.29 19.04
CA PRO A 46 10.04 -17.12 18.47
C PRO A 46 9.00 -16.06 18.11
N PHE A 47 9.35 -14.80 18.30
CA PHE A 47 8.53 -13.65 17.90
C PHE A 47 9.39 -12.55 17.27
N SER A 48 8.75 -11.66 16.53
CA SER A 48 9.40 -10.51 15.92
C SER A 48 9.00 -9.22 16.63
N VAL A 49 9.90 -8.26 16.64
CA VAL A 49 9.69 -6.92 17.18
C VAL A 49 9.88 -5.95 16.03
N THR A 50 8.80 -5.26 15.66
CA THR A 50 8.78 -4.30 14.55
C THR A 50 9.39 -2.96 14.98
N GLY A 51 10.13 -2.34 14.07
CA GLY A 51 10.68 -1.00 14.23
C GLY A 51 9.72 0.10 13.80
N GLN A 52 10.28 1.29 13.60
CA GLN A 52 9.57 2.40 12.96
C GLN A 52 9.44 2.12 11.45
N PRO A 53 8.36 2.60 10.80
CA PRO A 53 8.21 2.45 9.36
C PRO A 53 9.31 3.22 8.64
N LEU A 54 9.87 2.62 7.59
CA LEU A 54 10.94 3.23 6.78
C LEU A 54 10.62 3.26 5.30
N TYR A 55 9.85 2.29 4.80
CA TYR A 55 9.49 2.19 3.38
C TYR A 55 7.99 1.97 3.20
N PRO A 56 7.27 2.89 2.53
CA PRO A 56 5.96 2.63 1.99
C PRO A 56 6.11 2.03 0.59
N ALA A 57 5.43 0.91 0.34
CA ALA A 57 5.43 0.24 -0.97
C ALA A 57 4.01 -0.20 -1.34
N PHE A 58 3.71 -0.23 -2.64
CA PHE A 58 2.48 -0.84 -3.14
C PHE A 58 2.64 -2.36 -3.15
N THR A 59 1.64 -3.10 -2.64
CA THR A 59 1.62 -4.57 -2.77
C THR A 59 0.86 -5.05 -3.99
N THR A 60 -0.19 -4.33 -4.37
CA THR A 60 -0.82 -4.48 -5.68
C THR A 60 -0.42 -3.29 -6.54
N SER A 61 0.54 -3.50 -7.45
CA SER A 61 0.85 -2.47 -8.45
C SER A 61 -0.42 -2.15 -9.24
N PRO A 62 -0.68 -0.88 -9.57
CA PRO A 62 -1.69 -0.56 -10.56
C PRO A 62 -1.43 -1.37 -11.84
N PRO A 63 -2.48 -1.82 -12.55
CA PRO A 63 -2.32 -2.41 -13.87
C PRO A 63 -1.58 -1.44 -14.79
N SER A 64 -0.72 -1.94 -15.68
CA SER A 64 0.04 -1.08 -16.62
C SER A 64 -0.86 -0.26 -17.55
N SER A 65 -2.08 -0.73 -17.80
CA SER A 65 -3.12 0.01 -18.49
C SER A 65 -4.48 -0.26 -17.85
N VAL A 66 -5.27 0.80 -17.66
CA VAL A 66 -6.64 0.74 -17.15
C VAL A 66 -7.56 1.53 -18.06
N LEU A 67 -8.81 1.09 -18.18
CA LEU A 67 -9.82 1.84 -18.89
C LEU A 67 -10.30 3.02 -18.05
N PHE A 68 -10.55 4.15 -18.70
CA PHE A 68 -11.16 5.32 -18.07
C PHE A 68 -12.41 4.94 -17.26
N GLY A 69 -12.45 5.36 -15.98
CA GLY A 69 -13.58 5.12 -15.08
C GLY A 69 -13.72 3.69 -14.55
N VAL A 70 -12.88 2.74 -15.00
CA VAL A 70 -12.87 1.38 -14.46
C VAL A 70 -12.03 1.35 -13.19
N SER A 71 -12.58 0.72 -12.15
CA SER A 71 -11.90 0.62 -10.87
C SER A 71 -11.00 -0.61 -10.77
N PHE A 72 -9.92 -0.49 -10.00
CA PHE A 72 -8.98 -1.56 -9.70
C PHE A 72 -8.66 -1.56 -8.20
N PRO A 73 -8.36 -2.73 -7.60
CA PRO A 73 -8.01 -2.81 -6.19
C PRO A 73 -6.63 -2.20 -5.94
N LEU A 74 -6.46 -1.59 -4.77
CA LEU A 74 -5.19 -0.98 -4.39
C LEU A 74 -4.86 -1.17 -2.91
N LYS A 75 -3.70 -1.76 -2.66
CA LYS A 75 -3.15 -2.00 -1.33
C LYS A 75 -1.70 -1.53 -1.23
N ALA A 76 -1.34 -1.11 -0.03
CA ALA A 76 -0.01 -0.63 0.31
C ALA A 76 0.49 -1.29 1.58
N HIS A 77 1.80 -1.51 1.70
CA HIS A 77 2.43 -1.97 2.93
C HIS A 77 3.44 -0.95 3.43
N LEU A 78 3.52 -0.82 4.75
CA LEU A 78 4.63 -0.18 5.42
C LEU A 78 5.53 -1.24 6.05
N ILE A 79 6.81 -1.15 5.76
CA ILE A 79 7.83 -2.03 6.32
C ILE A 79 8.91 -1.23 7.05
N ASP A 80 9.47 -1.85 8.09
CA ASP A 80 10.67 -1.35 8.77
C ASP A 80 11.95 -1.72 8.00
N ALA A 81 13.11 -1.31 8.54
CA ALA A 81 14.42 -1.65 7.99
C ALA A 81 14.72 -3.17 7.96
N ASN A 82 13.97 -3.99 8.70
CA ASN A 82 14.09 -5.44 8.75
C ASN A 82 13.08 -6.14 7.84
N LEU A 83 12.37 -5.39 6.98
CA LEU A 83 11.31 -5.89 6.09
C LEU A 83 10.12 -6.48 6.85
N LEU A 84 9.91 -6.08 8.10
CA LEU A 84 8.72 -6.47 8.87
C LEU A 84 7.61 -5.43 8.68
N GLU A 85 6.38 -5.91 8.59
CA GLU A 85 5.19 -5.07 8.46
C GLU A 85 4.94 -4.23 9.71
N VAL A 86 4.73 -2.92 9.52
CA VAL A 86 4.58 -1.94 10.61
C VAL A 86 3.22 -1.26 10.53
N ALA A 87 2.47 -1.33 11.63
CA ALA A 87 1.25 -0.57 11.77
C ALA A 87 1.52 0.94 11.72
N ALA A 88 0.71 1.69 10.97
CA ALA A 88 0.83 3.12 10.87
C ALA A 88 -0.54 3.79 10.70
N PRO A 89 -0.82 4.86 11.45
CA PRO A 89 -2.02 5.65 11.23
C PRO A 89 -1.85 6.53 9.98
N ASN A 90 -2.95 6.81 9.28
CA ASN A 90 -3.06 7.89 8.28
C ASN A 90 -2.09 7.79 7.09
N ILE A 91 -2.06 6.65 6.41
CA ILE A 91 -1.38 6.49 5.11
C ILE A 91 -2.30 7.09 4.05
N SER A 92 -1.78 8.04 3.28
CA SER A 92 -2.55 8.75 2.26
C SER A 92 -2.06 8.42 0.86
N ILE A 93 -2.95 8.59 -0.12
CA ILE A 93 -2.64 8.39 -1.53
C ILE A 93 -3.06 9.57 -2.38
N ARG A 94 -2.23 9.90 -3.37
CA ARG A 94 -2.53 10.89 -4.40
C ARG A 94 -2.09 10.41 -5.78
N ILE A 95 -2.74 10.95 -6.81
CA ILE A 95 -2.34 10.77 -8.20
C ILE A 95 -1.45 11.92 -8.66
N LEU A 96 -0.46 11.60 -9.48
CA LEU A 96 0.46 12.53 -10.12
C LEU A 96 0.44 12.29 -11.63
N ASP A 97 0.44 13.37 -12.41
CA ASP A 97 0.65 13.26 -13.85
C ASP A 97 2.09 12.77 -14.11
N SER A 98 2.23 11.78 -14.98
CA SER A 98 3.55 11.38 -15.48
C SER A 98 4.06 12.46 -16.44
N PRO A 99 5.34 12.87 -16.37
CA PRO A 99 5.90 13.88 -17.27
C PRO A 99 5.91 13.43 -18.75
N SER A 100 5.65 12.15 -19.03
CA SER A 100 5.65 11.58 -20.38
C SER A 100 4.40 11.92 -21.20
N LEU A 101 3.25 12.17 -20.56
CA LEU A 101 1.99 12.49 -21.26
C LEU A 101 0.97 13.10 -20.29
N SER A 102 0.97 14.43 -20.16
CA SER A 102 -0.09 15.17 -19.46
C SER A 102 -1.15 15.62 -20.46
N LEU A 103 -2.38 15.12 -20.29
CA LEU A 103 -3.55 15.54 -21.07
C LEU A 103 -4.37 16.55 -20.26
N SER A 104 -4.98 17.52 -20.95
CA SER A 104 -5.89 18.51 -20.35
C SER A 104 -7.34 18.15 -20.63
N PRO A 105 -8.22 18.05 -19.61
CA PRO A 105 -7.95 18.31 -18.19
C PRO A 105 -7.18 17.17 -17.50
N PRO A 106 -6.41 17.48 -16.43
CA PRO A 106 -5.62 16.50 -15.70
C PRO A 106 -6.50 15.44 -15.05
N GLY A 107 -5.93 14.24 -14.86
CA GLY A 107 -6.64 13.13 -14.26
C GLY A 107 -7.02 13.39 -12.80
N ARG A 108 -8.08 12.74 -12.33
CA ARG A 108 -8.52 12.77 -10.94
C ARG A 108 -8.61 11.35 -10.41
N LEU A 109 -8.08 11.14 -9.21
CA LEU A 109 -8.28 9.90 -8.48
C LEU A 109 -9.66 9.91 -7.83
N SER A 110 -10.48 8.89 -8.11
CA SER A 110 -11.73 8.63 -7.41
C SER A 110 -11.54 7.44 -6.47
N ILE A 111 -11.76 7.68 -5.18
CA ILE A 111 -11.49 6.74 -4.10
C ILE A 111 -12.46 7.01 -2.94
N SER A 112 -12.84 5.98 -2.19
CA SER A 112 -13.75 6.11 -1.04
C SER A 112 -13.12 6.91 0.09
N SER A 113 -11.86 6.62 0.41
CA SER A 113 -11.02 7.40 1.31
C SER A 113 -9.60 7.46 0.77
N ASN A 114 -9.08 8.67 0.61
CA ASN A 114 -7.69 8.86 0.22
C ASN A 114 -6.71 8.68 1.39
N THR A 115 -7.20 8.38 2.59
CA THR A 115 -6.40 8.17 3.81
C THR A 115 -6.93 6.95 4.57
N VAL A 116 -6.06 6.00 4.87
CA VAL A 116 -6.39 4.74 5.56
C VAL A 116 -5.31 4.40 6.58
N SER A 117 -5.65 3.63 7.62
CA SER A 117 -4.69 3.12 8.59
C SER A 117 -4.17 1.74 8.19
N ALA A 118 -2.88 1.49 8.37
CA ALA A 118 -2.33 0.13 8.35
C ALA A 118 -2.38 -0.48 9.75
N LEU A 119 -3.21 -1.50 9.98
CA LEU A 119 -3.32 -2.18 11.27
C LEU A 119 -2.20 -3.21 11.49
N THR A 120 -1.75 -3.86 10.43
CA THR A 120 -0.67 -4.87 10.43
C THR A 120 0.27 -4.62 9.26
N GLY A 121 0.67 -3.36 9.04
CA GLY A 121 1.45 -2.98 7.86
C GLY A 121 0.66 -2.86 6.56
N GLU A 122 -0.41 -3.62 6.37
CA GLU A 122 -1.28 -3.48 5.18
C GLU A 122 -2.31 -2.35 5.34
N ALA A 123 -2.35 -1.46 4.36
CA ALA A 123 -3.34 -0.42 4.14
C ALA A 123 -4.15 -0.75 2.88
N ASP A 124 -5.46 -0.98 3.07
CA ASP A 124 -6.40 -1.26 1.98
C ASP A 124 -7.15 0.01 1.60
N PHE A 125 -6.88 0.50 0.39
CA PHE A 125 -7.57 1.67 -0.18
C PHE A 125 -8.83 1.29 -0.97
N GLY A 126 -9.16 -0.01 -1.01
CA GLY A 126 -10.28 -0.56 -1.73
C GLY A 126 -10.10 -0.43 -3.24
N HIS A 127 -11.19 -0.06 -3.92
CA HIS A 127 -11.20 0.12 -5.36
C HIS A 127 -11.01 1.60 -5.72
N VAL A 128 -10.02 1.86 -6.56
CA VAL A 128 -9.70 3.20 -7.08
C VAL A 128 -9.95 3.26 -8.57
N SER A 129 -10.36 4.42 -9.07
CA SER A 129 -10.43 4.69 -10.51
C SER A 129 -9.81 6.05 -10.84
N VAL A 130 -9.41 6.22 -12.09
CA VAL A 130 -8.78 7.46 -12.56
C VAL A 130 -9.61 8.04 -13.69
N SER A 131 -9.89 9.34 -13.58
CA SER A 131 -10.52 10.11 -14.64
C SER A 131 -9.51 10.52 -15.70
N ASN A 132 -10.00 10.68 -16.92
CA ASN A 132 -9.31 11.12 -18.12
C ASN A 132 -8.23 10.13 -18.60
N PRO A 133 -8.13 9.90 -19.93
CA PRO A 133 -6.99 9.21 -20.48
C PRO A 133 -5.69 9.97 -20.21
N GLY A 134 -4.58 9.27 -20.02
CA GLY A 134 -3.28 9.87 -19.71
C GLY A 134 -2.29 8.89 -19.10
N SER A 135 -1.08 9.36 -18.81
CA SER A 135 -0.07 8.58 -18.09
C SER A 135 0.07 9.11 -16.66
N TYR A 136 -0.01 8.22 -15.67
CA TYR A 136 -0.07 8.60 -14.26
C TYR A 136 0.85 7.76 -13.38
N VAL A 137 1.17 8.31 -12.21
CA VAL A 137 1.84 7.62 -11.10
C VAL A 137 1.00 7.81 -9.84
N LEU A 138 0.86 6.78 -9.03
CA LEU A 138 0.29 6.91 -7.68
C LEU A 138 1.42 7.11 -6.68
N ARG A 139 1.24 8.06 -5.77
CA ARG A 139 2.16 8.32 -4.66
C ARG A 139 1.48 8.05 -3.34
N LEU A 140 2.08 7.17 -2.54
CA LEU A 140 1.74 6.93 -1.16
C LEU A 140 2.55 7.85 -0.27
N SER A 141 1.89 8.46 0.71
CA SER A 141 2.52 9.25 1.75
C SER A 141 2.17 8.68 3.11
N ALA A 142 3.16 8.35 3.92
CA ALA A 142 2.97 7.82 5.27
C ALA A 142 3.76 8.63 6.30
N PRO A 143 3.30 8.72 7.56
CA PRO A 143 4.10 9.32 8.61
C PRO A 143 5.34 8.47 8.90
N GLY A 144 6.52 9.08 8.79
CA GLY A 144 7.79 8.49 9.21
C GLY A 144 8.32 9.14 10.49
N PRO A 145 9.39 8.57 11.07
CA PRO A 145 9.94 9.03 12.33
C PRO A 145 10.62 10.41 12.28
N TYR A 146 11.06 10.84 11.10
CA TYR A 146 11.76 12.12 10.89
C TYR A 146 11.16 12.96 9.77
N SER A 147 10.38 12.36 8.87
CA SER A 147 9.76 13.01 7.72
C SER A 147 8.56 12.20 7.24
N VAL A 148 7.80 12.75 6.29
CA VAL A 148 6.86 11.95 5.50
C VAL A 148 7.66 10.97 4.65
N LEU A 149 7.26 9.70 4.68
CA LEU A 149 7.76 8.67 3.78
C LEU A 149 6.91 8.70 2.52
N GLU A 150 7.55 8.64 1.35
CA GLU A 150 6.87 8.67 0.07
C GLU A 150 7.25 7.44 -0.75
N GLY A 151 6.28 6.84 -1.44
CA GLY A 151 6.46 5.67 -2.30
C GLY A 151 5.66 5.81 -3.58
N ASP A 152 6.33 5.68 -4.72
CA ASP A 152 5.72 5.81 -6.04
C ASP A 152 5.41 4.45 -6.65
N SER A 153 4.29 4.36 -7.37
CA SER A 153 3.98 3.22 -8.23
C SER A 153 4.81 3.27 -9.49
N LEU A 154 4.79 2.18 -10.26
CA LEU A 154 5.15 2.25 -11.68
C LEU A 154 4.16 3.18 -12.41
N THR A 155 4.62 3.77 -13.51
CA THR A 155 3.75 4.51 -14.41
C THR A 155 2.71 3.57 -15.02
N PHE A 156 1.46 3.98 -15.03
CA PHE A 156 0.37 3.30 -15.71
C PHE A 156 -0.37 4.26 -16.63
N THR A 157 -1.04 3.68 -17.63
CA THR A 157 -1.81 4.45 -18.62
C THR A 157 -3.30 4.28 -18.38
N VAL A 158 -4.03 5.37 -18.45
CA VAL A 158 -5.50 5.35 -18.54
C VAL A 158 -5.85 5.56 -20.01
N VAL A 159 -6.61 4.64 -20.58
CA VAL A 159 -7.04 4.72 -21.98
C VAL A 159 -8.54 4.96 -22.06
N SER A 160 -8.98 5.76 -23.02
CA SER A 160 -10.41 5.77 -23.39
C SER A 160 -10.76 4.39 -23.92
N GLY A 161 -11.86 3.80 -23.46
CA GLY A 161 -12.28 2.45 -23.84
C GLY A 161 -12.25 2.18 -25.34
N VAL A 162 -12.15 0.90 -25.70
CA VAL A 162 -12.21 0.43 -27.10
C VAL A 162 -13.41 1.09 -27.78
N PRO A 163 -13.25 1.80 -28.92
CA PRO A 163 -14.36 2.51 -29.56
C PRO A 163 -15.49 1.53 -29.90
N GLN A 164 -16.68 1.75 -29.32
CA GLN A 164 -17.83 0.87 -29.51
C GLN A 164 -18.77 1.33 -30.63
N MET A 165 -18.63 2.55 -31.14
CA MET A 165 -19.52 3.10 -32.17
C MET A 165 -18.76 3.96 -33.17
N ALA A 166 -18.96 3.67 -34.46
CA ALA A 166 -18.68 4.60 -35.55
C ALA A 166 -19.99 5.30 -35.92
N LYS A 167 -20.00 6.63 -35.89
CA LYS A 167 -21.13 7.44 -36.35
C LYS A 167 -20.75 8.09 -37.68
N LEU A 168 -21.47 7.79 -38.75
CA LEU A 168 -21.40 8.58 -39.98
C LEU A 168 -21.91 10.00 -39.67
N SER A 169 -21.01 10.98 -39.73
CA SER A 169 -21.35 12.38 -39.43
C SER A 169 -22.09 13.07 -40.58
N ALA A 170 -22.09 12.46 -41.77
CA ALA A 170 -22.78 12.95 -42.94
C ALA A 170 -23.42 11.78 -43.70
N LEU A 171 -24.71 11.93 -44.00
CA LEU A 171 -25.38 11.19 -45.06
C LEU A 171 -25.64 12.22 -46.16
N PRO A 172 -25.27 11.95 -47.43
CA PRO A 172 -25.59 12.88 -48.51
C PRO A 172 -27.11 12.98 -48.64
N SER A 173 -27.67 14.19 -48.53
CA SER A 173 -29.11 14.41 -48.63
C SER A 173 -29.62 14.29 -50.07
N GLN A 174 -28.77 14.59 -51.07
CA GLN A 174 -28.99 14.34 -52.50
C GLN A 174 -27.64 14.15 -53.21
N ILE A 175 -27.54 13.18 -54.11
CA ILE A 175 -26.34 12.94 -54.95
C ILE A 175 -26.78 12.96 -56.42
N LEU A 176 -26.02 13.62 -57.30
CA LEU A 176 -26.20 13.53 -58.75
C LEU A 176 -25.77 12.12 -59.23
N ALA A 177 -26.52 11.52 -60.14
CA ALA A 177 -26.12 10.24 -60.73
C ALA A 177 -24.73 10.33 -61.40
N ALA A 178 -23.92 9.27 -61.25
CA ALA A 178 -22.56 9.13 -61.79
C ALA A 178 -21.44 10.00 -61.16
N VAL A 179 -21.68 10.64 -60.01
CA VAL A 179 -20.61 11.28 -59.23
C VAL A 179 -20.08 10.29 -58.17
N PRO A 180 -18.78 9.97 -58.15
CA PRO A 180 -18.21 9.10 -57.13
C PRO A 180 -18.28 9.76 -55.75
N LEU A 181 -18.73 9.00 -54.74
CA LEU A 181 -18.66 9.41 -53.34
C LEU A 181 -17.19 9.42 -52.92
N VAL A 182 -16.64 10.61 -52.71
CA VAL A 182 -15.31 10.79 -52.10
C VAL A 182 -15.53 10.83 -50.58
N PRO A 183 -14.79 10.01 -49.79
CA PRO A 183 -14.90 10.00 -48.33
C PRO A 183 -14.50 11.32 -47.68
#